data_AF-A0A8H6HQD8-F1
#
_entry.id   AF-A0A8H6HQD8-F1
#
_cell.length_a   1.000
_cell.length_b   1.000
_cell.length_c   1.000
_cell.angle_alpha   90.00
_cell.angle_beta   90.00
_cell.angle_gamma   90.00
#
_symmetry.space_group_name_H-M   'P 1'
#
loop_
_entity.id
_entity.type
_entity.pdbx_description
1 polymer ?
#
loop_
_entity_poly.entity_id
_entity_poly.type
_entity_poly.pdbx_seq_one_letter_code
_entity_poly.pdbx_strand_id
1 'polypeptide(L)'
;MCGWGDNQIKYYLMSTPVVWWGNMISLGVALLTFAVYILRWQRKYNDMDTRAGMGPLPLMGKTALFGWAFHYVPFLIMGHVTYLHRYLPTLYFAVLMFGRVLDQFIFSSRRFSMRTKAIVFGVLLSILVATCSGGLVVWRLGLMGL
;
A
#
# COMPACT_ATOMS: atom_id res chain seq x y z
N MET A 1 15.59 -12.02 23.58
CA MET A 1 14.13 -11.74 23.61
C MET A 1 13.93 -10.52 24.48
N CYS A 2 13.23 -9.49 24.00
CA CYS A 2 12.95 -8.30 24.80
C CYS A 2 12.05 -8.72 25.97
N GLY A 3 12.46 -8.46 27.21
CA GLY A 3 11.63 -8.76 28.37
C GLY A 3 10.55 -7.70 28.57
N TRP A 4 9.53 -8.05 29.33
CA TRP A 4 8.38 -7.18 29.60
C TRP A 4 8.53 -6.36 30.89
N GLY A 5 9.74 -6.27 31.44
CA GLY A 5 10.02 -5.49 32.64
C GLY A 5 9.94 -3.99 32.37
N ASP A 6 9.48 -3.23 33.37
CA ASP A 6 9.26 -1.78 33.24
C ASP A 6 10.55 -0.99 32.98
N ASN A 7 11.69 -1.49 33.45
CA ASN A 7 13.01 -0.90 33.21
C ASN A 7 13.67 -1.35 31.89
N GLN A 8 12.95 -2.00 30.97
CA GLN A 8 13.49 -2.46 29.70
C GLN A 8 12.90 -1.70 28.52
N ILE A 9 13.76 -1.35 27.55
CA ILE A 9 13.34 -0.72 26.30
C ILE A 9 12.53 -1.74 25.47
N LYS A 10 11.27 -1.40 25.20
CA LYS A 10 10.32 -2.24 24.47
C LYS A 10 10.35 -1.88 22.98
N TYR A 11 10.74 -2.84 22.14
CA TYR A 11 10.71 -2.70 20.68
C TYR A 11 9.47 -3.36 20.12
N TYR A 12 8.69 -2.61 19.33
CA TYR A 12 7.54 -3.14 18.61
C TYR A 12 7.82 -3.06 17.11
N LEU A 13 7.71 -4.21 16.45
CA LEU A 13 7.67 -4.26 14.99
C LEU A 13 6.22 -3.99 14.58
N MET A 14 5.86 -2.73 14.39
CA MET A 14 4.54 -2.33 13.87
C MET A 14 4.73 -1.11 12.97
N SER A 15 4.11 -1.12 11.79
CA SER A 15 4.15 0.02 10.87
C SER A 15 3.05 1.02 11.21
N THR A 16 3.09 2.20 10.61
CA THR A 16 2.09 3.25 10.88
C THR A 16 0.73 2.83 10.35
N PRO A 17 -0.37 3.12 11.08
CA PRO A 17 -1.72 2.76 10.64
C PRO A 17 -2.07 3.32 9.26
N VAL A 18 -1.60 4.52 8.94
CA VAL A 18 -1.84 5.14 7.63
C VAL A 18 -1.26 4.30 6.48
N VAL A 19 -0.05 3.78 6.63
CA VAL A 19 0.58 2.92 5.62
C VAL A 19 -0.17 1.60 5.52
N TRP A 20 -0.55 0.99 6.65
CA TRP A 20 -1.34 -0.24 6.66
C TRP A 20 -2.67 -0.10 5.91
N TRP A 21 -3.44 0.91 6.27
CA TRP A 21 -4.78 1.12 5.72
C TRP A 21 -4.71 1.58 4.26
N GLY A 22 -3.77 2.47 3.93
CA GLY A 22 -3.53 2.90 2.55
C GLY A 22 -3.20 1.74 1.61
N ASN A 23 -2.35 0.82 2.07
CA ASN A 23 -1.99 -0.38 1.32
C ASN A 23 -3.15 -1.39 1.18
N MET A 24 -3.98 -1.54 2.22
CA MET A 24 -5.15 -2.41 2.15
C MET A 24 -6.20 -1.86 1.16
N ILE A 25 -6.45 -0.55 1.22
CA ILE A 25 -7.38 0.13 0.32
C ILE A 25 -6.88 0.06 -1.13
N SER A 26 -5.58 0.27 -1.38
CA SER A 26 -5.04 0.21 -2.74
C SER A 26 -5.19 -1.18 -3.37
N LEU A 27 -4.96 -2.25 -2.61
CA LEU A 27 -5.19 -3.61 -3.09
C LEU A 27 -6.66 -3.84 -3.47
N GLY A 28 -7.60 -3.39 -2.62
CA GLY A 28 -9.04 -3.48 -2.90
C GLY A 28 -9.44 -2.69 -4.16
N VAL A 29 -8.97 -1.43 -4.28
CA VAL A 29 -9.23 -0.59 -5.45
C VAL A 29 -8.62 -1.20 -6.71
N ALA A 30 -7.42 -1.76 -6.64
CA ALA A 30 -6.78 -2.41 -7.77
C ALA A 30 -7.53 -3.65 -8.23
N LEU A 31 -7.98 -4.50 -7.31
CA LEU A 31 -8.80 -5.68 -7.62
C LEU A 31 -10.14 -5.29 -8.25
N LEU A 32 -10.82 -4.29 -7.69
CA LEU A 32 -12.07 -3.76 -8.23
C LEU A 32 -11.86 -3.22 -9.65
N THR A 33 -10.80 -2.43 -9.84
CA THR A 33 -10.45 -1.87 -11.15
C THR A 33 -10.19 -2.98 -12.16
N PHE A 34 -9.39 -3.98 -11.80
CA PHE A 34 -9.12 -5.15 -12.64
C PHE A 34 -10.39 -5.91 -13.01
N ALA A 35 -11.29 -6.15 -12.04
CA ALA A 35 -12.57 -6.81 -12.29
C ALA A 35 -13.46 -6.00 -13.26
N VAL A 36 -13.56 -4.69 -13.07
CA VAL A 36 -14.31 -3.80 -13.99
C VAL A 36 -13.74 -3.87 -15.40
N TYR A 37 -12.42 -3.87 -15.55
CA TYR A 37 -11.79 -4.00 -16.87
C TYR A 37 -12.06 -5.36 -17.53
N ILE A 38 -12.05 -6.46 -16.78
CA ILE A 38 -12.44 -7.78 -17.30
C ILE A 38 -13.88 -7.75 -17.81
N LEU A 39 -14.80 -7.17 -17.03
CA LEU A 39 -16.21 -7.05 -17.43
C LEU A 39 -16.38 -6.20 -18.70
N ARG A 40 -15.64 -5.10 -18.82
CA ARG A 40 -15.64 -4.24 -20.02
C ARG A 40 -15.06 -4.96 -21.23
N TRP A 41 -14.02 -5.76 -21.02
CA TRP A 41 -13.43 -6.59 -22.07
C TRP A 41 -14.40 -7.66 -22.57
N GLN A 42 -15.12 -8.35 -21.66
CA GLN A 42 -16.19 -9.29 -22.04
C GLN A 42 -17.32 -8.62 -22.83
N ARG A 43 -17.60 -7.35 -22.55
CA ARG A 43 -18.57 -6.52 -23.30
C ARG A 43 -18.02 -5.92 -24.59
N LYS A 44 -16.79 -6.28 -24.99
CA LYS A 44 -16.10 -5.81 -26.20
C LYS A 44 -15.85 -4.30 -26.25
N TYR A 45 -15.79 -3.62 -25.11
CA TYR A 45 -15.29 -2.25 -25.08
C TYR A 45 -13.80 -2.24 -25.37
N ASN A 46 -13.38 -1.46 -26.38
CA ASN A 46 -11.97 -1.29 -26.73
C ASN A 46 -11.33 -0.20 -25.88
N ASP A 47 -11.19 -0.45 -24.58
CA ASP A 47 -10.50 0.45 -23.65
C ASP A 47 -8.97 0.21 -23.64
N MET A 48 -8.47 -0.57 -24.60
CA MET A 48 -7.07 -1.01 -24.69
C MET A 48 -6.21 -0.02 -25.47
N ASP A 49 -6.14 1.24 -25.02
CA ASP A 49 -5.09 2.13 -25.54
C ASP A 49 -3.78 1.90 -24.77
N THR A 50 -2.98 0.97 -25.29
CA THR A 50 -1.69 0.54 -24.73
C THR A 50 -0.68 1.71 -24.65
N ARG A 51 -0.81 2.75 -25.50
CA ARG A 51 0.10 3.90 -25.52
C ARG A 51 -0.08 4.84 -24.33
N ALA A 52 -1.25 4.85 -23.71
CA ALA A 52 -1.55 5.72 -22.58
C ALA A 52 -1.28 5.09 -21.20
N GLY A 53 -0.80 3.84 -21.14
CA GLY A 53 -0.70 3.09 -19.88
C GLY A 53 -2.06 2.77 -19.25
N MET A 54 -3.14 2.87 -20.04
CA MET A 54 -4.55 2.69 -19.64
C MET A 54 -5.04 1.25 -19.82
N GLY A 55 -4.12 0.29 -19.94
CA GLY A 55 -4.47 -1.12 -19.95
C GLY A 55 -5.04 -1.59 -18.61
N PRO A 56 -5.74 -2.75 -18.59
CA PRO A 56 -6.45 -3.26 -17.42
C PRO A 56 -5.54 -3.51 -16.20
N LEU A 57 -4.28 -3.84 -16.47
CA LEU A 57 -3.21 -3.89 -15.49
C LEU A 57 -1.86 -3.84 -16.23
N PRO A 58 -1.09 -2.74 -16.22
CA PRO A 58 0.25 -2.71 -16.82
C PRO A 58 1.20 -3.64 -16.04
N LEU A 59 2.40 -3.90 -16.60
CA LEU A 59 3.38 -4.84 -16.01
C LEU A 59 3.62 -4.59 -14.53
N MET A 60 3.80 -3.33 -14.12
CA MET A 60 4.00 -2.95 -12.71
C MET A 60 2.82 -3.32 -11.81
N GLY A 61 1.58 -3.18 -12.28
CA GLY A 61 0.40 -3.59 -11.51
C GLY A 61 0.28 -5.12 -11.42
N LYS A 62 0.65 -5.84 -12.48
CA LYS A 62 0.66 -7.31 -12.47
C LYS A 62 1.72 -7.83 -11.50
N THR A 63 2.96 -7.34 -11.59
CA THR A 63 4.05 -7.79 -10.72
C THR A 63 3.77 -7.50 -9.26
N ALA A 64 3.17 -6.35 -8.95
CA ALA A 64 2.84 -6.00 -7.58
C ALA A 64 1.63 -6.80 -7.05
N LEU A 65 0.60 -7.07 -7.86
CA LEU A 65 -0.52 -7.92 -7.45
C LEU A 65 -0.11 -9.40 -7.26
N PHE A 66 0.58 -9.98 -8.25
CA PHE A 66 1.06 -11.36 -8.17
C PHE A 66 2.14 -11.52 -7.11
N GLY A 67 3.06 -10.56 -7.00
CA GLY A 67 4.06 -10.53 -5.94
C GLY A 67 3.42 -10.51 -4.55
N TRP A 68 2.39 -9.68 -4.34
CA TRP A 68 1.61 -9.70 -3.10
C TRP A 68 0.94 -11.05 -2.86
N ALA A 69 0.23 -11.59 -3.86
CA ALA A 69 -0.51 -12.84 -3.72
C ALA A 69 0.41 -14.04 -3.42
N PHE A 70 1.52 -14.18 -4.15
CA PHE A 70 2.46 -15.29 -3.94
C PHE A 70 3.17 -15.21 -2.59
N HIS A 71 3.35 -14.03 -2.02
CA HIS A 71 3.91 -13.91 -0.68
C HIS A 71 2.82 -14.06 0.40
N TYR A 72 1.58 -13.59 0.17
CA TYR A 72 0.54 -13.60 1.20
C TYR A 72 -0.21 -14.93 1.30
N VAL A 73 -0.56 -15.55 0.17
CA VAL A 73 -1.37 -16.78 0.13
C VAL A 73 -0.72 -17.97 0.86
N PRO A 74 0.59 -18.24 0.73
CA PRO A 74 1.21 -19.34 1.47
C PRO A 74 1.04 -19.20 2.98
N PHE A 75 1.09 -17.97 3.51
CA PHE A 75 0.90 -17.72 4.94
C PHE A 75 -0.52 -18.00 5.43
N LEU A 76 -1.53 -17.96 4.57
CA LEU A 76 -2.91 -18.32 4.92
C LEU A 76 -3.10 -19.83 5.07
N ILE A 77 -2.32 -20.63 4.33
CA ILE A 77 -2.45 -22.10 4.28
C ILE A 77 -1.48 -22.77 5.27
N MET A 78 -0.39 -22.09 5.64
CA MET A 78 0.58 -22.57 6.62
C MET A 78 -0.06 -22.74 8.00
N GLY A 79 -0.20 -23.99 8.45
CA GLY A 79 -0.73 -24.35 9.78
C GLY A 79 0.23 -24.11 10.95
N HIS A 80 1.15 -23.15 10.85
CA HIS A 80 2.13 -22.86 11.89
C HIS A 80 2.13 -21.35 12.22
N VAL A 81 2.70 -21.01 13.38
CA VAL A 81 2.69 -19.62 13.89
C VAL A 81 3.41 -18.68 12.92
N THR A 82 2.67 -17.70 12.41
CA THR A 82 3.17 -16.62 11.55
C THR A 82 3.35 -15.33 12.34
N TYR A 83 4.53 -14.74 12.27
CA TYR A 83 4.86 -13.47 12.92
C TYR A 83 4.85 -12.32 11.92
N LEU A 84 4.70 -11.08 12.42
CA LEU A 84 4.56 -9.88 11.58
C LEU A 84 5.75 -9.64 10.64
N HIS A 85 6.97 -10.05 11.00
CA HIS A 85 8.14 -9.88 10.12
C HIS A 85 7.99 -10.62 8.78
N ARG A 86 7.19 -11.69 8.74
CA ARG A 86 6.90 -12.44 7.51
C ARG A 86 5.97 -11.68 6.58
N TYR A 87 5.27 -10.66 7.09
CA TYR A 87 4.43 -9.76 6.31
C TYR A 87 5.22 -8.62 5.64
N LEU A 88 6.51 -8.43 5.95
CA LEU A 88 7.31 -7.36 5.36
C LEU A 88 7.45 -7.48 3.82
N PRO A 89 7.68 -8.67 3.23
CA PRO A 89 7.72 -8.83 1.78
C PRO A 89 6.37 -8.52 1.12
N THR A 90 5.26 -8.98 1.72
CA THR A 90 3.91 -8.67 1.21
C THR A 90 3.61 -7.18 1.28
N LEU A 91 4.04 -6.51 2.35
CA LEU A 91 3.86 -5.07 2.52
C LEU A 91 4.59 -4.29 1.41
N TYR A 92 5.78 -4.71 1.00
CA TYR A 92 6.52 -4.07 -0.10
C TYR A 92 5.72 -4.06 -1.41
N PHE A 93 5.16 -5.20 -1.80
CA PHE A 93 4.31 -5.29 -2.99
C PHE A 93 3.02 -4.48 -2.87
N ALA A 94 2.44 -4.38 -1.66
CA ALA A 94 1.26 -3.55 -1.42
C ALA A 94 1.57 -2.05 -1.58
N VAL A 95 2.76 -1.59 -1.18
CA VAL A 95 3.22 -0.21 -1.41
C VAL A 95 3.41 0.09 -2.89
N LEU A 96 3.97 -0.86 -3.66
CA LEU A 96 4.06 -0.72 -5.12
C LEU A 96 2.67 -0.61 -5.77
N MET A 97 1.70 -1.39 -5.29
CA MET A 97 0.30 -1.28 -5.72
C MET A 97 -0.31 0.07 -5.34
N PHE A 98 -0.02 0.60 -4.15
CA PHE A 98 -0.47 1.93 -3.74
C PHE A 98 0.04 3.02 -4.68
N GLY A 99 1.33 3.03 -5.02
CA GLY A 99 1.90 3.96 -6.00
C GLY A 99 1.23 3.86 -7.37
N ARG A 100 0.96 2.64 -7.84
CA ARG A 100 0.26 2.41 -9.11
C ARG A 100 -1.18 2.93 -9.12
N VAL A 101 -1.94 2.70 -8.04
CA VAL A 101 -3.31 3.21 -7.89
C VAL A 101 -3.31 4.74 -7.89
N LEU A 102 -2.41 5.37 -7.13
CA LEU A 102 -2.27 6.83 -7.16
C LEU A 102 -1.93 7.36 -8.55
N ASP A 103 -0.99 6.71 -9.24
CA ASP A 103 -0.65 7.07 -10.62
C ASP A 103 -1.85 6.98 -11.56
N GLN A 104 -2.59 5.88 -11.52
CA GLN A 104 -3.74 5.68 -12.40
C GLN A 104 -4.87 6.69 -12.17
N PHE A 105 -5.23 6.94 -10.92
CA PHE A 105 -6.40 7.76 -10.60
C PHE A 105 -6.09 9.24 -10.51
N ILE A 106 -4.89 9.63 -10.05
CA ILE A 106 -4.52 11.03 -9.81
C ILE A 106 -3.58 11.55 -10.88
N PHE A 107 -2.40 10.93 -11.06
CA PHE A 107 -1.32 11.53 -11.85
C PHE A 107 -1.49 11.37 -13.36
N SER A 108 -1.89 10.20 -13.83
CA SER A 108 -2.13 9.89 -15.25
C SER A 108 -3.53 10.32 -15.73
N SER A 109 -4.46 10.57 -14.80
CA SER A 109 -5.80 11.04 -15.13
C SER A 109 -5.78 12.43 -15.76
N ARG A 110 -6.38 12.55 -16.96
CA ARG A 110 -6.55 13.82 -17.69
C ARG A 110 -7.59 14.74 -17.05
N ARG A 111 -8.38 14.23 -16.11
CA ARG A 111 -9.44 15.01 -15.43
C ARG A 111 -8.88 16.04 -14.45
N PHE A 112 -7.68 15.83 -13.92
CA PHE A 112 -7.11 16.67 -12.88
C PHE A 112 -6.09 17.67 -13.42
N SER A 113 -6.19 18.92 -12.97
CA SER A 113 -5.20 19.96 -13.24
C SER A 113 -3.90 19.70 -12.50
N MET A 114 -2.78 20.22 -13.02
CA MET A 114 -1.46 20.08 -12.41
C MET A 114 -1.42 20.58 -10.95
N ARG A 115 -2.18 21.64 -10.66
CA ARG A 115 -2.30 22.17 -9.29
C ARG A 115 -2.95 21.15 -8.34
N THR A 116 -4.02 20.49 -8.78
CA THR A 116 -4.69 19.45 -7.99
C THR A 116 -3.74 18.27 -7.73
N LYS A 117 -3.00 17.83 -8.74
CA LYS A 117 -2.00 16.75 -8.60
C LYS A 117 -0.92 17.11 -7.58
N ALA A 118 -0.40 18.34 -7.64
CA ALA A 118 0.60 18.83 -6.69
C ALA A 118 0.04 18.95 -5.26
N ILE A 119 -1.19 19.43 -5.09
CA ILE A 119 -1.85 19.51 -3.77
C ILE A 119 -2.02 18.10 -3.18
N VAL A 120 -2.56 17.15 -3.97
CA VAL A 120 -2.76 15.77 -3.50
C VAL A 120 -1.44 15.13 -3.12
N PHE A 121 -0.40 15.31 -3.94
CA PHE A 121 0.95 14.83 -3.63
C PHE A 121 1.49 15.46 -2.33
N GLY A 122 1.39 16.78 -2.18
CA GLY A 122 1.85 17.50 -0.99
C GLY A 122 1.12 17.07 0.28
N VAL A 123 -0.20 16.86 0.21
CA VAL A 123 -1.00 16.38 1.34
C VAL A 123 -0.58 14.95 1.71
N LEU A 124 -0.48 14.04 0.75
CA LEU A 124 -0.06 12.65 1.04
C LEU A 124 1.35 12.60 1.64
N LEU A 125 2.29 13.38 1.07
CA LEU A 125 3.65 13.48 1.61
C LEU A 125 3.65 14.04 3.02
N SER A 126 2.86 15.10 3.28
CA SER A 126 2.77 15.70 4.62
C SER A 126 2.21 14.72 5.65
N ILE A 127 1.20 13.90 5.30
CA ILE A 127 0.65 12.86 6.17
C ILE A 127 1.69 11.78 6.46
N LEU A 128 2.44 11.34 5.44
CA LEU A 128 3.49 10.34 5.61
C LEU A 128 4.62 10.85 6.51
N VAL A 129 5.08 12.09 6.28
CA VAL A 129 6.11 12.71 7.12
C VAL A 129 5.58 12.91 8.54
N ALA A 130 4.37 13.45 8.71
CA ALA A 130 3.76 13.67 10.02
C ALA A 130 3.55 12.37 10.79
N THR A 131 3.22 11.26 10.12
CA THR A 131 3.08 9.95 10.79
C THR A 131 4.43 9.32 11.13
N CYS A 132 5.48 9.54 10.33
CA CYS A 132 6.84 9.16 10.69
C CYS A 132 7.36 9.98 11.88
N SER A 133 7.17 11.30 11.87
CA SER A 133 7.57 12.21 12.94
C SER A 133 6.74 12.02 14.21
N GLY A 134 5.43 11.85 14.09
CA GLY A 134 4.50 11.58 15.18
C GLY A 134 4.73 10.20 15.78
N GLY A 135 5.07 9.20 14.96
CA GLY A 135 5.61 7.92 15.41
C GLY A 135 6.85 8.14 16.27
N LEU A 136 7.87 8.84 15.75
CA LEU A 136 9.07 9.18 16.52
C LEU A 136 8.76 9.91 17.85
N VAL A 137 7.80 10.82 17.89
CA VAL A 137 7.41 11.56 19.11
C VAL A 137 6.66 10.69 20.11
N VAL A 138 5.66 9.91 19.67
CA VAL A 138 4.90 8.99 20.53
C VAL A 138 5.80 7.86 21.05
N TRP A 139 6.68 7.33 20.20
CA TRP A 139 7.69 6.33 20.61
C TRP A 139 8.70 6.93 21.58
N ARG A 140 9.10 8.20 21.42
CA ARG A 140 10.02 8.87 22.36
C ARG A 140 9.37 9.15 23.71
N LEU A 141 8.08 9.47 23.76
CA LEU A 141 7.32 9.62 25.00
C LEU A 141 7.14 8.26 25.71
N GLY A 142 6.85 7.19 24.97
CA GLY A 142 6.79 5.83 25.53
C GLY A 142 8.14 5.28 26.02
N LEU A 143 9.27 5.75 25.44
CA LEU A 143 10.62 5.46 25.94
C LEU A 143 11.00 6.30 27.17
N MET A 144 10.32 7.43 27.40
CA MET A 144 10.54 8.32 28.55
C MET A 144 9.71 7.93 29.78
N GLY A 145 8.92 6.86 29.71
CA GLY A 145 8.25 6.27 30.90
C GLY A 145 7.20 7.15 31.56
N LEU A 146 6.52 8.02 30.80
CA LEU A 146 5.30 8.71 31.24
C LEU A 146 4.05 7.87 30.94
#